data_AF-A0A969RJA8-F1
#
_entry.id   AF-A0A969RJA8-F1
#
_cell.length_a   1.000
_cell.length_b   1.000
_cell.length_c   1.000
_cell.angle_alpha   90.00
_cell.angle_beta   90.00
_cell.angle_gamma   90.00
#
_symmetry.space_group_name_H-M   'P 1'
#
loop_
_entity.id
_entity.type
_entity.pdbx_description
1 polymer ?
#
loop_
_entity_poly.entity_id
_entity_poly.type
_entity_poly.pdbx_seq_one_letter_code
_entity_poly.pdbx_strand_id
1 'polypeptide(L)'
;MARRRGTGRNDRLNGTNLDDILLGLQGNDRMNGRNRNDRLDGAQGNDTLMGGDGKDTLNGSSGNDRMLADKGNDTLNGGGWQWTP
;
A
#
# COMPACT_ATOMS: atom_id res chain seq x y z
N MET A 1 -0.14 -6.91 -15.43
CA MET A 1 0.15 -5.88 -14.43
C MET A 1 -0.91 -4.78 -14.53
N ALA A 2 -1.55 -4.40 -13.42
CA ALA A 2 -2.51 -3.30 -13.39
C ALA A 2 -2.00 -2.16 -12.48
N ARG A 3 -2.45 -0.92 -12.75
CA ARG A 3 -2.05 0.26 -11.97
C ARG A 3 -3.29 1.04 -11.56
N ARG A 4 -3.41 1.33 -10.27
CA ARG A 4 -4.48 2.16 -9.69
C ARG A 4 -3.88 3.26 -8.82
N ARG A 5 -4.56 4.40 -8.82
CA ARG A 5 -4.18 5.58 -8.06
C ARG A 5 -5.41 6.16 -7.39
N GLY A 6 -5.29 6.47 -6.11
CA GLY A 6 -6.26 7.23 -5.36
C GLY A 6 -6.19 8.72 -5.67
N THR A 7 -6.60 9.51 -4.70
CA THR A 7 -6.80 10.94 -4.70
C THR A 7 -6.16 11.55 -3.45
N GLY A 8 -6.36 12.84 -3.19
CA GLY A 8 -5.93 13.44 -1.92
C GLY A 8 -6.88 13.19 -0.74
N ARG A 9 -7.70 12.14 -0.81
CA ARG A 9 -8.74 11.79 0.16
C ARG A 9 -8.60 10.32 0.52
N ASN A 10 -9.30 9.90 1.57
CA ASN A 10 -9.37 8.50 1.97
C ASN A 10 -9.99 7.63 0.87
N ASP A 11 -9.18 6.76 0.29
CA ASP A 11 -9.54 5.89 -0.82
C ASP A 11 -9.63 4.42 -0.41
N ARG A 12 -10.30 3.65 -1.26
CA ARG A 12 -10.30 2.17 -1.21
C ARG A 12 -9.78 1.64 -2.54
N LEU A 13 -8.57 1.11 -2.53
CA LEU A 13 -7.92 0.56 -3.72
C LEU A 13 -7.83 -0.96 -3.59
N ASN A 14 -8.38 -1.67 -4.56
CA ASN A 14 -8.26 -3.12 -4.65
C ASN A 14 -7.52 -3.48 -5.94
N GLY A 15 -6.53 -4.35 -5.80
CA GLY A 15 -5.83 -5.01 -6.90
C GLY A 15 -6.71 -6.03 -7.60
N THR A 16 -6.07 -6.90 -8.36
CA THR A 16 -6.67 -7.92 -9.22
C THR A 16 -6.08 -9.28 -8.85
N ASN A 17 -6.10 -10.26 -9.76
CA ASN A 17 -5.41 -11.54 -9.56
C ASN A 17 -4.06 -11.57 -10.32
N LEU A 18 -3.51 -10.39 -10.61
CA LEU A 18 -2.28 -10.15 -11.35
C LEU A 18 -1.41 -9.23 -10.49
N ASP A 19 -0.13 -9.10 -10.85
CA ASP A 19 0.73 -8.09 -10.24
C ASP A 19 0.11 -6.68 -10.37
N ASP A 20 -0.02 -5.96 -9.27
CA ASP A 20 -0.64 -4.65 -9.19
C ASP A 20 0.30 -3.57 -8.63
N ILE A 21 0.11 -2.33 -9.08
CA ILE A 21 0.69 -1.13 -8.47
C ILE A 21 -0.46 -0.28 -7.94
N LEU A 22 -0.55 -0.14 -6.63
CA LEU A 22 -1.56 0.65 -5.95
C LEU A 22 -0.90 1.86 -5.27
N LEU A 23 -1.39 3.07 -5.56
CA LEU A 23 -0.86 4.34 -5.03
C LEU A 23 -1.97 5.09 -4.28
N GLY A 24 -1.87 5.21 -2.97
CA GLY A 24 -2.84 5.89 -2.08
C GLY A 24 -2.87 7.41 -2.28
N LEU A 25 -1.71 8.04 -2.16
CA LEU A 25 -1.45 9.49 -2.20
C LEU A 25 -1.65 10.18 -0.85
N GLN A 26 -2.70 10.98 -0.66
CA GLN A 26 -2.91 11.67 0.62
C GLN A 26 -4.23 11.20 1.18
N GLY A 27 -4.32 11.09 2.51
CA GLY A 27 -5.50 10.59 3.18
C GLY A 27 -5.22 9.26 3.85
N ASN A 28 -6.23 8.75 4.56
CA ASN A 28 -6.14 7.48 5.25
C ASN A 28 -6.74 6.39 4.38
N ASP A 29 -5.89 5.71 3.63
CA ASP A 29 -6.28 4.79 2.57
C ASP A 29 -6.42 3.35 3.04
N ARG A 30 -7.22 2.59 2.31
CA ARG A 30 -7.30 1.13 2.45
C ARG A 30 -6.95 0.47 1.14
N MET A 31 -5.88 -0.30 1.14
CA MET A 31 -5.30 -0.89 -0.06
C MET A 31 -5.15 -2.39 0.11
N ASN A 32 -5.53 -3.16 -0.91
CA ASN A 32 -5.41 -4.63 -0.92
C ASN A 32 -4.86 -5.11 -2.27
N GLY A 33 -3.67 -5.71 -2.28
CA GLY A 33 -2.98 -6.25 -3.45
C GLY A 33 -3.67 -7.50 -4.01
N ARG A 34 -4.01 -8.43 -3.12
CA ARG A 34 -4.72 -9.71 -3.33
C ARG A 34 -3.77 -10.87 -3.65
N ASN A 35 -3.59 -11.20 -4.91
CA ASN A 35 -2.82 -12.37 -5.32
C ASN A 35 -1.72 -11.89 -6.25
N ARG A 36 -0.61 -12.63 -6.28
CA ARG A 36 0.61 -12.32 -7.06
C ARG A 36 1.42 -11.21 -6.38
N ASN A 37 2.41 -10.68 -7.09
CA ASN A 37 3.43 -9.83 -6.50
C ASN A 37 3.04 -8.38 -6.67
N ASP A 38 2.65 -7.73 -5.59
CA ASP A 38 2.06 -6.40 -5.61
C ASP A 38 2.98 -5.33 -5.04
N ARG A 39 2.78 -4.09 -5.50
CA ARG A 39 3.42 -2.90 -4.95
C ARG A 39 2.38 -1.92 -4.45
N LEU A 40 2.39 -1.69 -3.14
CA LEU A 40 1.48 -0.79 -2.44
C LEU A 40 2.27 0.39 -1.86
N ASP A 41 1.87 1.61 -2.16
CA ASP A 41 2.42 2.85 -1.59
C ASP A 41 1.28 3.70 -0.98
N GLY A 42 1.24 3.80 0.35
CA GLY A 42 0.25 4.57 1.10
C GLY A 42 0.45 6.08 1.00
N ALA A 43 1.71 6.51 1.01
CA ALA A 43 2.14 7.91 0.97
C ALA A 43 1.80 8.71 2.25
N GLN A 44 0.91 9.71 2.21
CA GLN A 44 0.65 10.58 3.36
C GLN A 44 -0.66 10.23 4.04
N GLY A 45 -0.60 9.81 5.30
CA GLY A 45 -1.78 9.55 6.12
C GLY A 45 -1.61 8.30 6.96
N ASN A 46 -2.67 7.89 7.63
CA ASN A 46 -2.67 6.66 8.41
C ASN A 46 -3.31 5.56 7.57
N ASP A 47 -2.50 4.80 6.86
CA ASP A 47 -2.98 3.86 5.85
C ASP A 47 -3.18 2.45 6.40
N THR A 48 -3.95 1.65 5.65
CA THR A 48 -4.06 0.20 5.85
C THR A 48 -3.69 -0.50 4.55
N LEU A 49 -2.53 -1.15 4.55
CA LEU A 49 -1.96 -1.83 3.39
C LEU A 49 -2.00 -3.34 3.60
N MET A 50 -2.62 -4.07 2.68
CA MET A 50 -2.74 -5.53 2.68
C MET A 50 -2.10 -6.08 1.40
N GLY A 51 -1.01 -6.84 1.54
CA GLY A 51 -0.28 -7.44 0.40
C GLY A 51 -1.08 -8.57 -0.21
N GLY A 52 -1.20 -9.66 0.52
CA GLY A 52 -2.00 -10.82 0.13
C GLY A 52 -1.12 -12.04 -0.10
N ASP A 53 -1.43 -12.86 -1.11
CA ASP A 53 -0.61 -14.01 -1.46
C ASP A 53 0.42 -13.62 -2.52
N GLY A 54 1.72 -13.65 -2.22
CA GLY A 54 2.73 -13.29 -3.22
C GLY A 54 4.05 -12.86 -2.61
N LYS A 55 4.89 -12.18 -3.41
CA LYS A 55 6.05 -11.45 -2.90
C LYS A 55 5.75 -9.98 -3.07
N ASP A 56 5.30 -9.37 -1.99
CA ASP A 56 4.76 -8.01 -2.04
C ASP A 56 5.76 -6.97 -1.53
N THR A 57 5.59 -5.74 -2.00
CA THR A 57 6.30 -4.57 -1.50
C THR A 57 5.28 -3.55 -0.98
N LEU A 58 5.23 -3.37 0.33
CA LEU A 58 4.35 -2.41 0.98
C LEU A 58 5.19 -1.25 1.53
N ASN A 59 4.78 -0.02 1.22
CA ASN A 59 5.40 1.21 1.70
C ASN A 59 4.35 2.09 2.39
N GLY A 60 4.41 2.21 3.71
CA GLY A 60 3.54 3.08 4.51
C GLY A 60 3.86 4.57 4.33
N SER A 61 5.13 4.90 4.12
CA SER A 61 5.60 6.29 4.01
C SER A 61 5.36 7.11 5.30
N SER A 62 4.48 8.11 5.31
CA SER A 62 4.36 9.02 6.45
C SER A 62 3.01 8.90 7.12
N GLY A 63 3.04 8.64 8.43
CA GLY A 63 1.86 8.50 9.27
C GLY A 63 1.94 7.23 10.10
N ASN A 64 0.84 6.88 10.75
CA ASN A 64 0.73 5.68 11.56
C ASN A 64 0.01 4.59 10.76
N ASP A 65 0.80 3.82 10.01
CA ASP A 65 0.29 2.82 9.07
C ASP A 65 0.06 1.46 9.71
N ARG A 66 -0.92 0.73 9.17
CA ARG A 66 -1.15 -0.69 9.45
C ARG A 66 -0.82 -1.47 8.20
N MET A 67 0.14 -2.40 8.31
CA MET A 67 0.61 -3.17 7.18
C MET A 67 0.49 -4.67 7.49
N LEU A 68 -0.15 -5.41 6.59
CA LEU A 68 -0.28 -6.86 6.64
C LEU A 68 0.17 -7.42 5.29
N ALA A 69 1.31 -8.07 5.23
CA ALA A 69 1.79 -8.62 3.97
C ALA A 69 1.15 -9.98 3.61
N ASP A 70 0.62 -10.71 4.59
CA ASP A 70 0.07 -12.06 4.43
C ASP A 70 1.12 -13.10 3.99
N LYS A 71 0.92 -13.85 2.90
CA LYS A 71 1.76 -15.02 2.58
C LYS A 71 2.83 -14.68 1.57
N GLY A 72 4.08 -14.94 1.94
CA GLY A 72 5.19 -15.10 1.01
C GLY A 72 6.45 -14.44 1.54
N ASN A 73 7.29 -13.94 0.62
CA ASN A 73 8.53 -13.26 1.01
C ASN A 73 8.41 -11.78 0.67
N ASP A 74 8.01 -11.01 1.66
CA ASP A 74 7.53 -9.65 1.49
C ASP A 74 8.52 -8.62 2.02
N THR A 75 8.43 -7.42 1.46
CA THR A 75 9.18 -6.25 1.92
C THR A 75 8.21 -5.23 2.47
N LEU A 76 8.34 -4.92 3.76
CA LEU A 76 7.54 -3.89 4.42
C LEU A 76 8.44 -2.74 4.82
N ASN A 77 8.18 -1.57 4.27
CA ASN A 77 8.70 -0.31 4.76
C ASN A 77 7.58 0.44 5.47
N GLY A 78 7.60 0.46 6.80
CA GLY A 78 6.68 1.29 7.59
C GLY A 78 6.86 2.78 7.37
N GLY A 79 7.94 3.17 6.68
CA GLY A 79 8.29 4.55 6.45
C GLY A 79 8.68 5.26 7.74
N GLY A 80 8.62 6.58 7.70
CA GLY A 80 9.00 7.44 8.82
C GLY A 80 8.26 8.76 8.70
N TRP A 81 8.22 9.50 9.81
CA TRP A 81 7.68 10.85 9.83
C TRP A 81 8.39 11.69 8.76
N GLN A 82 7.70 11.99 7.64
CA GLN A 82 8.16 13.01 6.69
C GLN A 82 7.98 14.36 7.36
N TRP A 83 8.93 14.72 8.23
CA TRP A 83 9.08 16.09 8.67
C TRP A 83 9.68 16.87 7.51
N THR A 84 8.83 17.63 6.81
CA THR A 84 9.29 18.69 5.90
C THR A 84 9.35 19.98 6.72
N PRO A 85 10.53 20.62 6.85
CA PRO A 85 10.70 21.87 7.59
C PRO A 85 9.77 23.00 7.15
#